data_AF-A0A535BVH9-F1
#
_entry.id   AF-A0A535BVH9-F1
#
_cell.length_a   1.000
_cell.length_b   1.000
_cell.length_c   1.000
_cell.angle_alpha   90.00
_cell.angle_beta   90.00
_cell.angle_gamma   90.00
#
_symmetry.space_group_name_H-M   'P 1'
#
loop_
_entity.id
_entity.type
_entity.pdbx_description
1 polymer ?
#
loop_
_entity_poly.entity_id
_entity_poly.type
_entity_poly.pdbx_seq_one_letter_code
_entity_poly.pdbx_strand_id
1 'polypeptide(L)'
;MPELRPVAVIAALQEEAHALVRRMPRSESVGPRLSVWDSGGLVVMVAGVGKVAAAMAAQYACDVFKPRCVIAIGLAGGVEDDARPGQVIVATGAVQHDMDGRPLTAAKGVIPGLGLAIIAADAAVAEKLLIAARFESKDARPGLVLTGDRIVSSRSVRGGLVKDFFRR
;
A
#
# COMPACT_ATOMS: atom_id res chain seq x y z
N MET A 1 -7.07 23.66 -20.76
CA MET A 1 -5.96 22.95 -20.08
C MET A 1 -6.25 21.46 -20.21
N PRO A 2 -5.31 20.59 -20.61
CA PRO A 2 -5.57 19.16 -20.57
C PRO A 2 -5.93 18.79 -19.14
N GLU A 3 -7.02 18.03 -18.95
CA GLU A 3 -7.44 17.59 -17.63
C GLU A 3 -6.29 16.84 -16.96
N LEU A 4 -5.80 17.38 -15.85
CA LEU A 4 -4.73 16.76 -15.08
C LEU A 4 -5.25 15.44 -14.52
N ARG A 5 -4.73 14.32 -15.04
CA ARG A 5 -5.03 12.98 -14.51
C ARG A 5 -4.86 12.97 -12.97
N PRO A 6 -5.86 12.48 -12.22
CA PRO A 6 -5.88 12.60 -10.76
C PRO A 6 -4.78 11.74 -10.12
N VAL A 7 -4.50 11.99 -8.84
CA VAL A 7 -3.85 10.98 -7.97
C VAL A 7 -4.95 10.12 -7.38
N ALA A 8 -4.79 8.81 -7.43
CA ALA A 8 -5.65 7.89 -6.70
C ALA A 8 -4.98 7.52 -5.37
N VAL A 9 -5.67 7.70 -4.26
CA VAL A 9 -5.25 7.24 -2.92
C VAL A 9 -6.16 6.10 -2.49
N ILE A 10 -5.56 4.99 -2.06
CA ILE A 10 -6.28 3.81 -1.58
C ILE A 10 -5.93 3.58 -0.11
N ALA A 11 -6.96 3.46 0.72
CA ALA A 11 -6.87 3.06 2.12
C ALA A 11 -7.64 1.75 2.33
N ALA A 12 -7.25 0.96 3.33
CA ALA A 12 -7.97 -0.27 3.68
C ALA A 12 -9.18 0.05 4.57
N LEU A 13 -9.02 0.97 5.51
CA LEU A 13 -10.02 1.35 6.50
C LEU A 13 -10.47 2.81 6.36
N GLN A 14 -11.67 3.12 6.84
CA GLN A 14 -12.21 4.48 6.76
C GLN A 14 -11.43 5.46 7.65
N GLU A 15 -10.91 4.97 8.78
CA GLU A 15 -10.07 5.70 9.73
C GLU A 15 -8.78 6.19 9.07
N GLU A 16 -8.20 5.38 8.18
CA GLU A 16 -6.98 5.72 7.44
C GLU A 16 -7.23 6.83 6.40
N ALA A 17 -8.42 6.84 5.79
CA ALA A 17 -8.80 7.87 4.82
C ALA A 17 -9.37 9.14 5.47
N HIS A 18 -9.77 9.09 6.75
CA HIS A 18 -10.61 10.11 7.38
C HIS A 18 -10.05 11.54 7.23
N ALA A 19 -8.74 11.72 7.47
CA ALA A 19 -8.10 13.02 7.39
C ALA A 19 -8.16 13.64 5.99
N LEU A 20 -8.13 12.81 4.94
CA LEU A 20 -8.20 13.25 3.54
C LEU A 20 -9.64 13.57 3.13
N VAL A 21 -10.59 12.69 3.49
CA VAL A 21 -11.94 12.73 2.92
C VAL A 21 -12.91 13.64 3.68
N ARG A 22 -12.58 14.09 4.90
CA ARG A 22 -13.49 14.85 5.78
C ARG A 22 -14.10 16.11 5.13
N ARG A 23 -13.44 16.70 4.12
CA ARG A 23 -13.92 17.88 3.39
C ARG A 23 -14.16 17.60 1.90
N MET A 24 -14.09 16.34 1.47
CA MET A 24 -14.32 15.95 0.09
C MET A 24 -15.79 15.51 -0.09
N PRO A 25 -16.42 15.84 -1.23
CA PRO A 25 -17.72 15.29 -1.55
C PRO A 25 -17.60 13.78 -1.77
N ARG A 26 -18.59 13.03 -1.27
CA ARG A 26 -18.70 11.60 -1.56
C ARG A 26 -19.13 11.44 -3.01
N SER A 27 -18.45 10.58 -3.74
CA SER A 27 -18.80 10.25 -5.13
C SER A 27 -19.87 9.16 -5.16
N GLU A 28 -20.88 9.34 -6.01
CA GLU A 28 -21.86 8.31 -6.34
C GLU A 28 -21.23 7.33 -7.34
N SER A 29 -20.23 6.57 -6.88
CA SER A 29 -19.53 5.60 -7.70
C SER A 29 -20.29 4.28 -7.73
N VAL A 30 -20.76 3.87 -8.91
CA VAL A 30 -21.34 2.55 -9.19
C VAL A 30 -20.20 1.56 -9.47
N GLY A 31 -19.42 1.25 -8.44
CA GLY A 31 -18.23 0.40 -8.51
C GLY A 31 -18.34 -0.85 -7.63
N PRO A 32 -17.25 -1.64 -7.49
CA PRO A 32 -17.17 -2.65 -6.43
C PRO A 32 -17.43 -2.00 -5.06
N ARG A 33 -17.72 -2.77 -4.00
CA ARG A 33 -18.08 -2.29 -2.65
C ARG A 33 -16.99 -1.42 -2.00
N LEU A 34 -16.79 -0.21 -2.54
CA LEU A 34 -15.79 0.79 -2.24
C LEU A 34 -16.50 2.06 -1.80
N SER A 35 -15.92 2.78 -0.84
CA SER A 35 -16.31 4.18 -0.63
C SER A 35 -15.35 5.07 -1.40
N VAL A 36 -15.88 5.98 -2.21
CA VAL A 36 -15.09 6.84 -3.11
C VAL A 36 -15.40 8.31 -2.85
N TRP A 37 -14.35 9.12 -2.83
CA TRP A 37 -14.40 10.58 -2.79
C TRP A 37 -13.59 11.15 -3.93
N ASP A 38 -14.10 12.18 -4.60
CA ASP A 38 -13.46 12.79 -5.76
C ASP A 38 -13.46 14.32 -5.62
N SER A 39 -12.30 14.93 -5.84
CA SER A 39 -12.15 16.39 -5.86
C SER A 39 -11.29 16.84 -7.04
N GLY A 40 -11.53 16.30 -8.24
CA GLY A 40 -11.02 16.80 -9.54
C GLY A 40 -9.53 16.59 -9.80
N GLY A 41 -8.70 16.49 -8.77
CA GLY A 41 -7.27 16.15 -8.86
C GLY A 41 -6.83 15.05 -7.89
N LEU A 42 -7.72 14.64 -6.99
CA LEU A 42 -7.50 13.60 -5.98
C LEU A 42 -8.76 12.75 -5.89
N VAL A 43 -8.57 11.44 -6.06
CA VAL A 43 -9.59 10.42 -5.82
C VAL A 43 -9.14 9.60 -4.62
N VAL A 44 -9.98 9.47 -3.60
CA VAL A 44 -9.69 8.65 -2.41
C VAL A 44 -10.68 7.50 -2.37
N MET A 45 -10.16 6.28 -2.18
CA MET A 45 -10.95 5.06 -2.10
C MET A 45 -10.67 4.32 -0.79
N VAL A 46 -11.72 3.86 -0.13
CA VAL A 46 -11.62 2.87 0.96
C VAL A 46 -11.98 1.51 0.38
N ALA A 47 -10.99 0.63 0.33
CA ALA A 47 -11.05 -0.66 -0.34
C ALA A 47 -11.61 -1.79 0.52
N GLY A 48 -11.44 -1.70 1.84
CA GLY A 48 -11.53 -2.84 2.74
C GLY A 48 -10.18 -3.54 2.92
N VAL A 49 -10.16 -4.50 3.84
CA VAL A 49 -8.93 -5.20 4.24
C VAL A 49 -8.70 -6.44 3.38
N GLY A 50 -7.44 -6.64 2.98
CA GLY A 50 -6.96 -7.84 2.30
C GLY A 50 -6.54 -7.60 0.86
N LYS A 51 -5.74 -8.53 0.33
CA LYS A 51 -5.09 -8.43 -0.98
C LYS A 51 -6.10 -8.37 -2.13
N VAL A 52 -7.19 -9.14 -2.05
CA VAL A 52 -8.25 -9.13 -3.06
C VAL A 52 -8.95 -7.77 -3.12
N ALA A 53 -9.32 -7.22 -1.95
CA ALA A 53 -9.96 -5.91 -1.86
C ALA A 53 -9.06 -4.79 -2.40
N ALA A 54 -7.79 -4.78 -2.00
CA ALA A 54 -6.80 -3.82 -2.48
C ALA A 54 -6.57 -3.93 -4.00
N ALA A 55 -6.45 -5.16 -4.54
CA ALA A 55 -6.27 -5.38 -5.97
C ALA A 55 -7.48 -4.92 -6.80
N MET A 56 -8.70 -5.23 -6.33
CA MET A 56 -9.93 -4.76 -6.98
C MET A 56 -10.02 -3.23 -6.99
N ALA A 57 -9.69 -2.57 -5.87
CA ALA A 57 -9.68 -1.11 -5.79
C ALA A 57 -8.63 -0.49 -6.71
N ALA A 58 -7.41 -1.05 -6.75
CA ALA A 58 -6.34 -0.57 -7.61
C ALA A 58 -6.70 -0.70 -9.10
N GLN A 59 -7.26 -1.85 -9.50
CA GLN A 59 -7.71 -2.06 -10.88
C GLN A 59 -8.85 -1.10 -11.25
N TYR A 60 -9.87 -0.99 -10.38
CA TYR A 60 -10.97 -0.06 -10.57
C TYR A 60 -10.49 1.39 -10.70
N ALA A 61 -9.51 1.79 -9.89
CA ALA A 61 -8.89 3.12 -9.94
C ALA A 61 -8.30 3.39 -11.33
N CYS A 62 -7.52 2.44 -11.84
CA CYS A 62 -6.87 2.51 -13.15
C CYS A 62 -7.89 2.62 -14.30
N ASP A 63 -8.94 1.80 -14.27
CA ASP A 63 -9.91 1.72 -15.37
C ASP A 63 -10.83 2.95 -15.41
N VAL A 64 -11.33 3.39 -14.25
CA VAL A 64 -12.34 4.44 -14.15
C VAL A 64 -11.73 5.83 -14.12
N PHE A 65 -10.74 6.05 -13.25
CA PHE A 65 -10.20 7.40 -13.02
C PHE A 65 -8.93 7.69 -13.80
N LYS A 66 -8.29 6.64 -14.37
CA LYS A 66 -7.06 6.74 -15.16
C LYS A 66 -6.02 7.66 -14.50
N PRO A 67 -5.70 7.45 -13.21
CA PRO A 67 -4.87 8.34 -12.45
C PRO A 67 -3.44 8.37 -13.03
N ARG A 68 -2.71 9.45 -12.74
CA ARG A 68 -1.28 9.52 -13.08
C ARG A 68 -0.40 8.68 -12.15
N CYS A 69 -0.88 8.40 -10.95
CA CYS A 69 -0.27 7.46 -10.01
C CYS A 69 -1.30 6.97 -8.98
N VAL A 70 -1.03 5.80 -8.39
CA VAL A 70 -1.79 5.22 -7.29
C VAL A 70 -0.91 5.23 -6.04
N ILE A 71 -1.44 5.67 -4.91
CA ILE A 71 -0.77 5.73 -3.62
C ILE A 71 -1.59 4.91 -2.63
N ALA A 72 -0.99 3.89 -2.03
CA ALA A 72 -1.60 3.19 -0.91
C ALA A 72 -1.14 3.85 0.40
N ILE A 73 -2.08 4.13 1.30
CA ILE A 73 -1.82 4.61 2.66
C ILE A 73 -2.46 3.68 3.66
N GLY A 74 -1.89 3.61 4.86
CA GLY A 74 -2.49 2.84 5.95
C GLY A 74 -1.55 2.67 7.13
N LEU A 75 -2.03 1.93 8.12
CA LEU A 75 -1.26 1.56 9.31
C LEU A 75 -0.62 0.18 9.10
N ALA A 76 0.58 0.00 9.65
CA ALA A 76 1.29 -1.27 9.57
C ALA A 76 2.00 -1.62 10.89
N GLY A 77 2.19 -2.91 11.12
CA GLY A 77 3.00 -3.41 12.23
C GLY A 77 4.48 -3.39 11.86
N GLY A 78 5.31 -2.91 12.79
CA GLY A 78 6.78 -2.95 12.65
C GLY A 78 7.35 -4.34 12.86
N VAL A 79 8.27 -4.75 11.98
CA VAL A 79 8.98 -6.04 12.08
C VAL A 79 10.43 -5.90 12.59
N GLU A 80 11.02 -4.73 12.38
CA GLU A 80 12.38 -4.39 12.85
C GLU A 80 12.38 -4.07 14.35
N ASP A 81 13.51 -4.31 15.01
CA ASP A 81 13.64 -4.12 16.46
C ASP A 81 13.59 -2.62 16.86
N ASP A 82 13.88 -1.70 15.92
CA ASP A 82 13.81 -0.26 16.14
C ASP A 82 12.45 0.37 15.78
N ALA A 83 11.48 -0.43 15.31
CA ALA A 83 10.18 0.06 14.89
C ALA A 83 9.38 0.61 16.08
N ARG A 84 8.79 1.81 15.90
CA ARG A 84 8.04 2.52 16.95
C ARG A 84 6.71 3.05 16.40
N PRO A 85 5.65 3.13 17.23
CA PRO A 85 4.40 3.77 16.83
C PRO A 85 4.62 5.19 16.31
N GLY A 86 3.91 5.56 15.24
CA GLY A 86 4.00 6.89 14.62
C GLY A 86 5.14 7.05 13.60
N GLN A 87 6.03 6.07 13.45
CA GLN A 87 7.07 6.11 12.43
C GLN A 87 6.45 6.02 11.02
N VAL A 88 6.89 6.89 10.11
CA VAL A 88 6.46 6.89 8.71
C VAL A 88 7.46 6.15 7.84
N ILE A 89 7.00 5.10 7.16
CA ILE A 89 7.78 4.37 6.16
C ILE A 89 7.20 4.66 4.78
N VAL A 90 8.05 5.12 3.85
CA VAL A 90 7.68 5.21 2.44
C VAL A 90 8.15 3.93 1.74
N ALA A 91 7.19 3.17 1.21
CA ALA A 91 7.49 1.88 0.60
C ALA A 91 8.41 2.04 -0.63
N THR A 92 9.52 1.32 -0.67
CA THR A 92 10.35 1.14 -1.89
C THR A 92 9.86 -0.02 -2.75
N GLY A 93 9.02 -0.88 -2.17
CA GLY A 93 8.35 -1.99 -2.81
C GLY A 93 7.59 -2.82 -1.79
N ALA A 94 6.91 -3.85 -2.28
CA ALA A 94 6.15 -4.78 -1.46
C ALA A 94 6.46 -6.24 -1.80
N VAL A 95 6.41 -7.11 -0.79
CA VAL A 95 6.52 -8.58 -0.91
C VAL A 95 5.31 -9.24 -0.29
N GLN A 96 4.70 -10.23 -0.96
CA GLN A 96 3.62 -11.03 -0.37
C GLN A 96 4.21 -12.10 0.56
N HIS A 97 4.29 -11.81 1.86
CA HIS A 97 5.00 -12.65 2.81
C HIS A 97 4.33 -14.01 3.07
N ASP A 98 3.05 -14.13 2.73
CA ASP A 98 2.22 -15.32 2.89
C ASP A 98 2.10 -16.13 1.58
N MET A 99 2.72 -15.67 0.48
CA MET A 99 2.78 -16.41 -0.77
C MET A 99 3.88 -17.47 -0.71
N ASP A 100 3.51 -18.74 -0.87
CA ASP A 100 4.46 -19.85 -0.97
C ASP A 100 4.05 -20.78 -2.12
N GLY A 101 4.57 -20.49 -3.31
CA GLY A 101 4.26 -21.22 -4.53
C GLY A 101 5.11 -22.46 -4.77
N ARG A 102 5.96 -22.87 -3.83
CA ARG A 102 6.88 -24.00 -4.04
C ARG A 102 6.10 -25.31 -4.28
N PRO A 103 6.57 -26.19 -5.19
CA PRO A 103 7.83 -26.11 -5.95
C PRO A 103 7.76 -25.28 -7.25
N LEU A 104 6.63 -24.65 -7.58
CA LEU A 104 6.49 -23.83 -8.81
C LEU A 104 7.33 -22.55 -8.77
N THR A 105 7.83 -22.15 -7.61
CA THR A 105 8.70 -20.99 -7.42
C THR A 105 10.00 -21.37 -6.72
N ALA A 106 11.05 -20.58 -6.92
CA ALA A 106 12.36 -20.81 -6.31
C ALA A 106 12.37 -20.52 -4.79
N ALA A 107 11.49 -19.65 -4.31
CA ALA A 107 11.43 -19.22 -2.92
C ALA A 107 10.02 -18.80 -2.50
N LYS A 108 9.81 -18.73 -1.19
CA LYS A 108 8.66 -18.08 -0.57
C LYS A 108 8.68 -16.58 -0.92
N GLY A 109 7.49 -15.98 -1.04
CA GLY A 109 7.29 -14.59 -1.44
C GLY A 109 7.31 -14.36 -2.96
N VAL A 110 7.80 -15.31 -3.75
CA VAL A 110 7.74 -15.26 -5.21
C VAL A 110 6.31 -15.57 -5.67
N ILE A 111 5.74 -14.68 -6.48
CA ILE A 111 4.40 -14.85 -7.06
C ILE A 111 4.50 -15.80 -8.26
N PRO A 112 3.85 -16.99 -8.23
CA PRO A 112 3.83 -17.91 -9.37
C PRO A 112 3.30 -17.24 -10.64
N GLY A 113 3.88 -17.57 -11.79
CA GLY A 113 3.52 -16.97 -13.08
C GLY A 113 4.13 -15.58 -13.35
N LEU A 114 4.42 -14.79 -12.30
CA LEU A 114 5.13 -13.53 -12.44
C LEU A 114 6.64 -13.66 -12.19
N GLY A 115 7.06 -14.62 -11.34
CA GLY A 115 8.47 -14.80 -10.98
C GLY A 115 9.06 -13.66 -10.13
N LEU A 116 8.20 -12.74 -9.66
CA LEU A 116 8.58 -11.58 -8.86
C LEU A 116 8.37 -11.86 -7.38
N ALA A 117 9.38 -11.59 -6.57
CA ALA A 117 9.24 -11.51 -5.12
C ALA A 117 8.89 -10.09 -4.65
N ILE A 118 9.54 -9.09 -5.25
CA ILE A 118 9.35 -7.68 -4.91
C ILE A 118 8.61 -7.00 -6.05
N ILE A 119 7.47 -6.38 -5.74
CA ILE A 119 6.80 -5.42 -6.60
C ILE A 119 7.36 -4.05 -6.24
N ALA A 120 8.19 -3.48 -7.11
CA ALA A 120 8.86 -2.21 -6.84
C ALA A 120 7.86 -1.04 -6.86
N ALA A 121 8.06 -0.08 -5.95
CA ALA A 121 7.36 1.20 -6.03
C ALA A 121 7.98 2.07 -7.13
N ASP A 122 7.19 2.97 -7.72
CA ASP A 122 7.72 3.97 -8.63
C ASP A 122 8.69 4.90 -7.88
N ALA A 123 9.95 4.94 -8.32
CA ALA A 123 11.01 5.64 -7.61
C ALA A 123 10.76 7.17 -7.54
N ALA A 124 10.21 7.77 -8.60
CA ALA A 124 9.97 9.21 -8.64
C ALA A 124 8.78 9.61 -7.75
N VAL A 125 7.74 8.77 -7.66
CA VAL A 125 6.63 8.97 -6.73
C VAL A 125 7.09 8.75 -5.29
N ALA A 126 7.86 7.68 -5.03
CA ALA A 126 8.37 7.36 -3.70
C ALA A 126 9.31 8.47 -3.17
N GLU A 127 10.18 9.03 -4.01
CA GLU A 127 11.04 10.15 -3.62
C GLU A 127 10.24 11.39 -3.21
N LYS A 128 9.23 11.77 -4.01
CA LYS A 128 8.34 12.89 -3.69
C LYS A 128 7.57 12.67 -2.39
N LEU A 129 7.08 11.44 -2.18
CA LEU A 129 6.41 11.07 -0.93
C LEU A 129 7.35 11.13 0.27
N LEU A 130 8.60 10.70 0.12
CA LEU A 130 9.59 10.76 1.19
C LEU A 130 9.95 12.20 1.54
N ILE A 131 10.12 13.07 0.55
CA ILE A 131 10.34 14.50 0.77
C ILE A 131 9.14 15.09 1.52
N ALA A 132 7.92 14.84 1.05
CA ALA A 132 6.70 15.31 1.70
C ALA A 132 6.56 14.79 3.14
N ALA A 133 6.80 13.49 3.37
CA ALA A 133 6.73 12.88 4.69
C ALA A 133 7.75 13.49 5.66
N ARG A 134 8.96 13.82 5.19
CA ARG A 134 10.02 14.43 6.01
C ARG A 134 9.73 15.85 6.48
N PHE A 135 8.82 16.57 5.81
CA PHE A 135 8.35 17.86 6.32
C PHE A 135 7.59 17.71 7.65
N GLU A 136 6.85 16.61 7.83
CA GLU A 136 6.03 16.36 9.03
C GLU A 136 6.72 15.40 10.03
N SER A 137 7.44 14.40 9.55
CA SER A 137 8.14 13.37 10.34
C SER A 137 9.60 13.29 9.86
N LYS A 138 10.51 13.96 10.57
CA LYS A 138 11.94 14.03 10.21
C LYS A 138 12.61 12.66 10.12
N ASP A 139 12.07 11.67 10.83
CA ASP A 139 12.52 10.28 10.86
C ASP A 139 11.89 9.40 9.77
N ALA A 140 11.06 9.97 8.88
CA ALA A 140 10.51 9.27 7.75
C ALA A 140 11.63 8.70 6.86
N ARG A 141 11.55 7.38 6.60
CA ARG A 141 12.57 6.63 5.86
C ARG A 141 11.97 5.73 4.80
N PRO A 142 12.72 5.44 3.72
CA PRO A 142 12.32 4.40 2.76
C PRO A 142 12.43 3.01 3.39
N GLY A 143 11.60 2.06 2.97
CA GLY A 143 11.67 0.68 3.44
C GLY A 143 10.86 -0.30 2.60
N LEU A 144 11.21 -1.59 2.68
CA LEU A 144 10.44 -2.66 2.05
C LEU A 144 9.24 -3.04 2.93
N VAL A 145 8.06 -3.19 2.34
CA VAL A 145 6.84 -3.58 3.06
C VAL A 145 6.49 -5.04 2.81
N LEU A 146 6.15 -5.77 3.86
CA LEU A 146 5.59 -7.11 3.76
C LEU A 146 4.06 -7.03 3.80
N THR A 147 3.38 -7.72 2.87
CA THR A 147 1.92 -7.78 2.79
C THR A 147 1.41 -9.22 2.85
N GLY A 148 0.20 -9.41 3.35
CA GLY A 148 -0.45 -10.73 3.44
C GLY A 148 -1.87 -10.64 3.98
N ASP A 149 -2.66 -11.69 3.79
CA ASP A 149 -4.06 -11.80 4.26
C ASP A 149 -4.15 -12.34 5.70
N ARG A 150 -3.13 -12.03 6.51
CA ARG A 150 -3.04 -12.46 7.91
C ARG A 150 -2.64 -11.29 8.79
N ILE A 151 -3.41 -11.05 9.85
CA ILE A 151 -2.98 -10.16 10.92
C ILE A 151 -1.88 -10.86 11.72
N VAL A 152 -0.67 -10.31 11.72
CA VAL A 152 0.48 -10.85 12.45
C VAL A 152 0.47 -10.31 13.88
N SER A 153 0.04 -11.14 14.83
CA SER A 153 -0.06 -10.77 16.26
C SER A 153 0.91 -11.50 17.17
N SER A 154 1.70 -12.46 16.67
CA SER A 154 2.65 -13.24 17.47
C SER A 154 4.10 -12.88 17.18
N ARG A 155 4.91 -12.83 18.25
CA ARG A 155 6.36 -12.58 18.15
C ARG A 155 7.09 -13.66 17.36
N SER A 156 6.62 -14.91 17.43
CA SER A 156 7.20 -16.02 16.67
C SER A 156 6.99 -15.86 15.17
N VAL A 157 5.77 -15.51 14.73
CA VAL A 157 5.49 -15.23 13.32
C VAL A 157 6.28 -14.02 12.85
N ARG A 158 6.30 -12.92 13.62
CA ARG A 158 7.13 -11.74 13.31
C ARG A 158 8.60 -12.11 13.13
N GLY A 159 9.17 -12.90 14.05
CA GLY A 159 10.55 -13.35 13.99
C GLY A 159 10.83 -14.24 12.78
N GLY A 160 9.86 -15.06 12.36
CA GLY A 160 9.92 -15.82 11.12
C GLY A 160 10.00 -14.93 9.88
N LEU A 161 9.16 -13.88 9.81
CA LEU A 161 9.18 -12.92 8.71
C LEU A 161 10.53 -12.19 8.57
N VAL A 162 11.13 -11.79 9.70
CA VAL A 162 12.45 -11.16 9.71
C VAL A 162 13.52 -12.10 9.15
N LYS A 163 13.47 -13.39 9.53
CA LYS A 163 14.40 -14.41 9.00
C LYS A 163 14.18 -14.66 7.51
N ASP A 164 12.94 -14.78 7.07
CA ASP A 164 12.59 -15.13 5.70
C ASP A 164 12.96 -14.01 4.70
N PHE A 165 12.83 -12.73 5.10
CA PHE A 165 12.86 -11.61 4.16
C PHE A 165 13.94 -10.56 4.43
N PHE A 166 14.50 -10.47 5.64
CA PHE A 166 15.43 -9.40 6.04
C PHE A 166 16.80 -9.86 6.52
N ARG A 167 16.97 -11.12 6.92
CA ARG A 167 18.28 -11.69 7.26
C ARG A 167 18.78 -12.54 6.08
N ARG A 168 19.69 -11.97 5.30
CA ARG A 168 20.61 -12.73 4.43
C ARG A 168 21.93 -12.91 5.15
#